data_AF-A0A2N2NQ12-F1
#
_entry.id   AF-A0A2N2NQ12-F1
#
_cell.length_a   1.000
_cell.length_b   1.000
_cell.length_c   1.000
_cell.angle_alpha   90.00
_cell.angle_beta   90.00
_cell.angle_gamma   90.00
#
_symmetry.space_group_name_H-M   'P 1'
#
loop_
_entity.id
_entity.type
_entity.pdbx_description
1 polymer ?
#
loop_
_entity_poly.entity_id
_entity_poly.type
_entity_poly.pdbx_seq_one_letter_code
_entity_poly.pdbx_strand_id
1 'polypeptide(L)' 'MKDTKLTVRVSRELLENARVYAEKNHTTLTELLESFLKNISSQFPLEITPIVMRLSGSLPQNLSVQDY' A
#
# COMPACT_ATOMS: atom_id res chain seq x y z
N MET A 1 4.88 2.73 16.04
CA MET A 1 4.94 1.98 14.77
C MET A 1 6.40 1.91 14.35
N LYS A 2 6.86 0.83 13.72
CA LYS A 2 8.29 0.63 13.40
C LYS A 2 8.54 0.99 11.94
N ASP A 3 9.21 2.11 11.72
CA ASP A 3 9.56 2.56 10.37
C ASP A 3 10.69 1.68 9.81
N THR A 4 10.60 1.35 8.51
CA THR A 4 11.59 0.50 7.82
C THR A 4 12.18 1.26 6.65
N LYS A 5 13.52 1.27 6.53
CA LYS A 5 14.22 1.95 5.45
C LYS A 5 14.20 1.12 4.16
N LEU A 6 13.56 1.65 3.13
CA LEU A 6 13.59 1.11 1.76
C LEU A 6 14.72 1.81 0.97
N THR A 7 15.56 1.03 0.27
CA THR A 7 16.58 1.55 -0.65
C THR A 7 16.28 1.03 -2.06
N VAL A 8 16.13 1.94 -3.02
CA VAL A 8 15.80 1.62 -4.41
C VAL A 8 16.75 2.31 -5.37
N ARG A 9 16.93 1.72 -6.55
CA ARG A 9 17.64 2.35 -7.66
C ARG A 9 16.63 3.00 -8.58
N VAL A 10 16.80 4.29 -8.82
CA VAL A 10 15.95 5.10 -9.72
C VAL A 10 16.84 5.99 -10.58
N SER A 11 16.32 6.48 -11.71
CA SER A 11 17.05 7.45 -12.52
C SER A 11 17.23 8.76 -11.74
N ARG A 12 18.37 9.43 -11.95
CA ARG A 12 18.66 10.72 -11.31
C ARG A 12 17.62 11.77 -11.69
N GLU A 13 17.24 11.82 -12.97
CA GLU A 13 16.24 12.77 -13.47
C GLU A 13 14.89 12.61 -12.75
N LEU A 14 14.44 11.37 -12.55
CA LEU A 14 13.21 11.09 -11.81
C LEU A 14 13.31 11.59 -10.37
N LEU A 15 14.43 11.33 -9.70
CA LEU A 15 14.66 11.75 -8.32
C LEU A 15 14.63 13.29 -8.17
N GLU A 16 15.28 14.01 -9.08
CA GLU A 16 15.30 15.48 -9.05
C GLU A 16 13.91 16.07 -9.33
N ASN A 17 13.19 15.55 -10.32
CA ASN A 17 11.83 16.01 -10.62
C ASN A 17 10.88 15.78 -9.44
N ALA A 18 10.97 14.61 -8.79
CA ALA A 18 10.19 14.29 -7.61
C ALA A 18 10.54 15.19 -6.42
N ARG A 19 11.83 15.54 -6.26
CA ARG A 19 12.28 16.47 -5.23
C ARG A 19 11.72 17.89 -5.44
N VAL A 20 11.83 18.43 -6.66
CA VAL A 20 11.29 19.75 -6.99
C VAL A 20 9.78 19.80 -6.76
N TYR A 21 9.07 18.72 -7.10
CA TYR A 21 7.64 18.61 -6.81
C TYR A 21 7.36 18.62 -5.30
N ALA A 22 8.11 17.84 -4.52
CA ALA A 22 7.94 17.77 -3.07
C ALA A 22 8.14 19.15 -2.41
N GLU A 23 9.21 19.86 -2.78
CA GLU A 23 9.49 21.21 -2.29
C GLU A 23 8.37 22.20 -2.63
N LYS A 24 7.86 22.19 -3.87
CA LYS A 24 6.76 23.06 -4.32
C LYS A 24 5.44 22.79 -3.61
N ASN A 25 5.21 21.56 -3.17
CA ASN A 25 3.97 21.15 -2.51
C ASN A 25 4.12 21.04 -0.98
N HIS A 26 5.21 21.58 -0.41
CA HIS A 26 5.49 21.55 1.02
C HIS A 26 5.41 20.13 1.63
N THR A 27 5.90 19.13 0.90
CA THR A 27 5.92 17.72 1.30
C THR A 27 7.31 17.13 1.09
N THR A 28 7.52 15.88 1.48
CA THR A 28 8.78 15.15 1.33
C THR A 28 8.65 13.98 0.37
N LEU A 29 9.78 13.57 -0.21
CA LEU A 29 9.87 12.33 -1.01
C LEU A 29 9.34 11.11 -0.24
N THR A 30 9.60 11.04 1.07
CA THR A 30 9.10 9.98 1.94
C THR A 30 7.57 9.98 2.02
N GLU A 31 6.95 11.14 2.28
CA GLU A 31 5.49 11.27 2.35
C GLU A 31 4.81 10.95 1.02
N LEU A 32 5.42 11.35 -0.10
CA LEU A 32 4.94 11.01 -1.44
C LEU A 32 4.97 9.50 -1.69
N LEU A 33 6.11 8.87 -1.38
CA LEU A 33 6.27 7.42 -1.51
C LEU A 33 5.34 6.66 -0.59
N GLU A 34 5.20 7.07 0.66
CA GLU A 34 4.25 6.47 1.61
C GLU A 34 2.81 6.56 1.11
N SER A 35 2.40 7.73 0.62
CA SER A 35 1.04 7.94 0.12
C SER A 35 0.75 7.06 -1.10
N PHE A 36 1.71 6.96 -2.01
CA PHE A 36 1.62 6.08 -3.17
C PHE A 36 1.54 4.59 -2.77
N LEU A 37 2.43 4.14 -1.90
CA LEU A 37 2.45 2.75 -1.43
C LEU A 37 1.18 2.37 -0.64
N LYS A 38 0.65 3.28 0.18
CA LYS A 38 -0.65 3.12 0.85
C LYS A 38 -1.77 2.97 -0.19
N ASN A 39 -1.77 3.77 -1.24
CA ASN A 39 -2.79 3.70 -2.29
C ASN A 39 -2.76 2.34 -3.04
N ILE A 40 -1.57 1.77 -3.30
CA ILE A 40 -1.45 0.43 -3.92
C ILE A 40 -2.22 -0.63 -3.11
N SER A 41 -2.10 -0.63 -1.78
CA SER A 41 -2.82 -1.60 -0.94
C SER A 41 -4.34 -1.45 -0.96
N SER A 42 -4.84 -0.26 -1.30
CA SER A 42 -6.28 -0.03 -1.48
C SER A 42 -6.79 -0.44 -2.86
N GLN A 43 -5.91 -0.47 -3.87
CA GLN A 43 -6.24 -0.88 -5.24
C GLN A 43 -6.22 -2.40 -5.41
N PHE A 44 -5.34 -3.08 -4.67
CA PHE A 44 -5.32 -4.52 -4.53
C PHE A 44 -5.73 -4.85 -3.10
N PRO A 45 -7.03 -4.76 -2.74
CA PRO A 45 -7.46 -5.33 -1.48
C PRO A 45 -6.90 -6.75 -1.49
N LEU A 46 -6.06 -7.07 -0.49
CA LEU A 46 -5.59 -8.44 -0.27
C LEU A 46 -6.79 -9.32 -0.51
N GLU A 47 -6.76 -10.16 -1.56
CA GLU A 47 -7.85 -11.10 -1.79
C GLU A 47 -8.01 -11.79 -0.46
N ILE A 48 -9.10 -11.50 0.24
CA ILE A 48 -9.32 -12.08 1.53
C ILE A 48 -9.58 -13.53 1.17
N THR A 49 -8.52 -14.33 1.28
CA THR A 49 -8.62 -15.73 0.91
C THR A 49 -9.52 -16.39 1.96
N PRO A 50 -10.29 -17.42 1.57
CA PRO A 50 -11.15 -18.13 2.53
C PRO A 50 -10.39 -18.60 3.77
N ILE A 51 -9.10 -18.93 3.63
CA ILE A 51 -8.23 -19.32 4.75
C ILE A 51 -8.00 -18.18 5.74
N VAL A 52 -7.79 -16.94 5.26
CA VAL A 52 -7.58 -15.78 6.13
C VAL A 52 -8.86 -15.45 6.89
N MET A 53 -10.03 -15.51 6.23
CA MET A 53 -11.34 -15.33 6.89
C MET A 53 -11.60 -16.33 8.02
N ARG A 54 -11.27 -17.61 7.79
CA ARG A 54 -11.42 -18.67 8.79
C ARG A 54 -10.51 -18.44 10.00
N LEU A 55 -9.29 -17.97 9.79
CA LEU A 55 -8.34 -17.70 10.87
C LEU A 55 -8.66 -16.41 11.64
N SER A 56 -9.23 -15.39 10.98
CA SER A 56 -9.63 -14.13 11.61
C SER A 56 -11.03 -14.16 12.22
N GLY A 57 -11.82 -15.22 12.01
CA GLY A 57 -13.19 -15.34 12.52
C GLY A 57 -14.20 -14.40 11.86
N SER A 58 -13.87 -13.86 10.68
CA SER A 58 -14.74 -12.97 9.91
C SER A 58 -15.45 -13.73 8.81
N LEU A 59 -16.79 -13.69 8.79
CA LEU A 59 -17.61 -14.30 7.74
C LEU A 59 -17.87 -13.30 6.60
N PRO A 60 -17.65 -13.66 5.31
CA PRO A 60 -18.02 -12.79 4.21
C PRO A 60 -19.55 -12.70 4.08
N GLN A 61 -20.04 -11.55 3.61
CA GLN A 61 -21.48 -11.24 3.54
C GLN A 61 -22.26 -12.13 2.56
N ASN A 62 -21.57 -12.83 1.66
CA ASN A 62 -22.15 -13.68 0.61
C ASN A 62 -21.91 -15.18 0.83
N LEU A 63 -21.69 -15.62 2.06
CA LEU A 63 -21.58 -17.06 2.38
C LEU A 63 -22.82 -17.83 1.98
N SER A 64 -22.61 -18.97 1.32
CA SER A 64 -23.64 -19.98 1.13
C SER A 64 -23.40 -21.19 2.02
N VAL A 65 -24.48 -21.91 2.35
CA VAL A 65 -24.41 -23.17 3.10
C VAL A 65 -23.60 -24.24 2.34
N GLN A 66 -23.43 -24.09 1.02
CA GLN A 66 -22.60 -25.00 0.21
C GLN A 66 -21.08 -24.77 0.33
N ASP A 67 -20.64 -23.72 1.03
CA ASP A 67 -19.22 -23.44 1.30
C ASP A 67 -18.65 -24.26 2.48
N TYR A 68 -19.48 -25.16 3.06
CA TYR A 68 -19.19 -26.14 4.11
C TYR A 68 -19.62 -27.55 3.69
#